data_AF-A0AAJ2SDF6-F1
#
_entry.id   AF-A0AAJ2SDF6-F1
#
_cell.length_a   1.000
_cell.length_b   1.000
_cell.length_c   1.000
_cell.angle_alpha   90.00
_cell.angle_beta   90.00
_cell.angle_gamma   90.00
#
_symmetry.space_group_name_H-M   'P 1'
#
loop_
_entity.id
_entity.type
_entity.pdbx_description
1 polymer ?
#
loop_
_entity_poly.entity_id
_entity_poly.type
_entity_poly.pdbx_seq_one_letter_code
_entity_poly.pdbx_strand_id
1 'polypeptide(L)'
;MKRILKLESLGLFILGIYLFSLLNYDWWWFLILILGPDISILGYVFGNKTGACSYNFFHHQGIAILLYLLGIFFANLSLQLLGIIMFSHSAMDRFFGYGLKLRKGFKFTHLGEIGK
;
A
#
# COMPACT_ATOMS: atom_id res chain seq x y z
N MET A 1 19.12 -10.39 -4.62
CA MET A 1 17.79 -10.37 -3.97
C MET A 1 17.11 -8.99 -4.03
N LYS A 2 17.71 -7.90 -3.54
CA LYS A 2 17.08 -6.54 -3.56
C LYS A 2 16.47 -6.14 -4.91
N ARG A 3 17.19 -6.32 -6.04
CA ARG A 3 16.67 -5.99 -7.38
C ARG A 3 15.49 -6.86 -7.80
N ILE A 4 15.50 -8.15 -7.45
CA ILE A 4 14.42 -9.09 -7.77
C ILE A 4 13.15 -8.68 -7.03
N LEU A 5 13.23 -8.43 -5.72
CA LEU A 5 12.10 -7.96 -4.91
C LEU A 5 11.52 -6.63 -5.42
N LYS A 6 12.38 -5.72 -5.91
CA LYS A 6 11.93 -4.48 -6.54
C LYS A 6 11.15 -4.75 -7.83
N LEU A 7 11.67 -5.61 -8.71
CA LEU A 7 10.98 -5.96 -9.96
C LEU A 7 9.65 -6.69 -9.70
N GLU A 8 9.59 -7.59 -8.72
CA GLU A 8 8.34 -8.21 -8.27
C GLU A 8 7.34 -7.14 -7.81
N SER A 9 7.79 -6.20 -6.97
CA SER A 9 6.94 -5.11 -6.48
C SER A 9 6.49 -4.18 -7.61
N LEU A 10 7.35 -3.92 -8.61
CA LEU A 10 6.98 -3.16 -9.80
C LEU A 10 5.90 -3.88 -10.62
N GLY A 11 6.03 -5.20 -10.80
CA GLY A 11 5.00 -6.01 -11.46
C GLY A 11 3.65 -5.93 -10.74
N LEU A 12 3.65 -6.01 -9.40
CA LEU A 12 2.44 -5.83 -8.59
C LEU A 12 1.87 -4.40 -8.68
N PHE A 13 2.71 -3.37 -8.76
CA PHE A 13 2.25 -2.00 -8.96
C PHE A 13 1.59 -1.82 -10.34
N ILE A 14 2.18 -2.37 -11.39
CA ILE A 14 1.59 -2.40 -12.74
C ILE A 14 0.25 -3.13 -12.75
N LEU A 15 0.16 -4.26 -12.02
CA LEU A 15 -1.11 -4.96 -11.84
C LEU A 15 -2.16 -4.05 -11.16
N GLY A 16 -1.78 -3.30 -10.13
CA GLY A 16 -2.65 -2.32 -9.49
C GLY A 16 -3.17 -1.24 -10.44
N ILE A 17 -2.30 -0.68 -11.29
CA ILE A 17 -2.67 0.28 -12.35
C ILE A 17 -3.65 -0.36 -13.33
N TYR A 18 -3.39 -1.60 -13.76
CA TYR A 18 -4.28 -2.32 -14.65
C TYR A 18 -5.66 -2.53 -14.01
N LEU A 19 -5.72 -3.00 -12.76
CA LEU A 19 -6.98 -3.17 -12.04
C LEU A 19 -7.76 -1.85 -11.89
N PHE A 20 -7.07 -0.74 -11.62
CA PHE A 20 -7.71 0.57 -11.58
C PHE A 20 -8.32 0.95 -12.94
N SER A 21 -7.64 0.65 -14.05
CA SER A 21 -8.14 0.94 -15.41
C SER A 21 -9.42 0.19 -15.78
N LEU A 22 -9.78 -0.85 -15.03
CA LEU A 22 -11.04 -1.60 -15.18
C LEU A 22 -12.21 -0.95 -14.43
N LEU A 23 -11.95 0.04 -13.57
CA LEU A 23 -12.99 0.79 -12.87
C LEU A 23 -13.41 2.03 -13.67
N ASN A 24 -14.68 2.41 -13.56
CA ASN A 24 -15.22 3.62 -14.18
C ASN A 24 -14.92 4.89 -13.35
N TYR A 25 -13.65 5.11 -13.00
CA TYR A 25 -13.18 6.33 -12.33
C TYR A 25 -12.21 7.09 -13.23
N ASP A 26 -12.22 8.42 -13.12
CA ASP A 26 -11.21 9.24 -13.76
C ASP A 26 -9.81 8.97 -13.19
N TRP A 27 -8.79 9.00 -14.04
CA TRP A 27 -7.40 8.70 -13.68
C TRP A 27 -6.79 9.59 -12.58
N TRP A 28 -7.30 10.81 -12.41
CA TRP A 28 -6.83 11.69 -11.35
C TRP A 28 -7.12 11.13 -9.95
N TRP A 29 -8.18 10.32 -9.79
CA TRP A 29 -8.46 9.65 -8.51
C TRP A 29 -7.33 8.72 -8.10
N PHE A 30 -6.78 7.96 -9.04
CA PHE A 30 -5.62 7.11 -8.73
C PHE A 30 -4.44 7.94 -8.26
N LEU A 31 -4.10 9.01 -8.98
CA LEU A 31 -2.95 9.87 -8.67
C LEU A 31 -3.09 10.56 -7.31
N ILE A 32 -4.29 10.99 -6.93
CA ILE A 32 -4.51 11.62 -5.62
C ILE A 32 -4.55 10.58 -4.50
N LEU A 33 -5.34 9.52 -4.69
CA LEU A 33 -5.60 8.54 -3.64
C LEU A 33 -4.42 7.62 -3.38
N ILE A 34 -3.48 7.46 -4.33
CA ILE A 34 -2.29 6.64 -4.11
C ILE A 34 -1.49 7.12 -2.89
N LEU A 35 -1.52 8.41 -2.55
CA LEU A 35 -0.86 8.97 -1.36
C LEU A 35 -1.68 8.82 -0.07
N GLY A 36 -2.96 8.44 -0.17
CA GLY A 36 -3.89 8.32 0.95
C GLY A 36 -3.41 7.39 2.07
N PRO A 37 -2.89 6.18 1.78
CA PRO A 37 -2.36 5.27 2.80
C PRO A 37 -1.26 5.89 3.68
N ASP A 38 -0.49 6.86 3.20
CA ASP A 38 0.60 7.49 3.97
C ASP A 38 0.10 8.41 5.10
N ILE A 39 -1.18 8.80 5.09
CA ILE A 39 -1.80 9.52 6.22
C ILE A 39 -1.67 8.69 7.52
N SER A 40 -1.60 7.36 7.41
CA SER A 40 -1.40 6.44 8.54
C SER A 40 -0.11 6.69 9.33
N ILE A 41 0.87 7.40 8.76
CA ILE A 41 2.10 7.83 9.45
C ILE A 41 1.79 8.71 10.66
N LEU A 42 0.67 9.45 10.67
CA LEU A 42 0.24 10.23 11.82
C LEU A 42 0.06 9.39 13.09
N GLY A 43 -0.13 8.07 12.97
CA GLY A 43 -0.15 7.16 14.12
C GLY A 43 1.15 7.18 14.95
N TYR A 44 2.28 7.59 14.38
CA TYR A 44 3.54 7.73 15.11
C TYR A 44 3.53 8.87 16.14
N VAL A 45 2.58 9.82 16.06
CA VAL A 45 2.35 10.82 17.12
C VAL A 45 2.03 10.14 18.46
N PHE A 46 1.39 8.97 18.43
CA PHE A 46 1.07 8.17 19.61
C PHE A 46 2.12 7.09 19.92
N GLY A 47 3.31 7.18 19.31
CA GLY A 47 4.46 6.31 19.55
C GLY A 47 4.67 5.21 18.52
N ASN A 48 5.86 4.60 18.55
CA ASN A 48 6.33 3.67 17.51
C ASN A 48 5.46 2.42 17.32
N LYS A 49 4.88 1.88 18.39
CA LYS A 49 4.03 0.68 18.30
C LYS A 49 2.72 0.99 17.56
N THR A 50 2.05 2.07 17.95
CA THR A 50 0.80 2.54 17.33
C THR A 50 1.02 2.96 15.89
N GLY A 51 2.08 3.74 15.65
CA GLY A 51 2.48 4.16 14.30
C GLY A 51 2.78 2.98 13.37
N ALA A 52 3.57 1.99 13.83
CA ALA A 52 3.85 0.81 13.03
C ALA A 52 2.59 -0.03 12.76
N CYS A 53 1.69 -0.16 13.74
CA CYS A 53 0.43 -0.89 13.56
C CYS A 53 -0.48 -0.21 12.52
N SER A 54 -0.74 1.09 12.70
CA SER A 54 -1.55 1.91 11.79
C SER A 54 -0.98 1.88 10.37
N TYR A 55 0.32 2.19 10.23
CA TYR A 55 0.99 2.17 8.92
C TYR A 55 0.90 0.80 8.27
N ASN A 56 1.23 -0.27 9.00
CA ASN A 56 1.24 -1.61 8.42
C ASN A 56 -0.15 -2.06 7.99
N PHE A 57 -1.22 -1.66 8.67
CA PHE A 57 -2.59 -1.98 8.26
C PHE A 57 -2.90 -1.44 6.85
N PHE A 58 -2.61 -0.16 6.61
CA PHE A 58 -2.84 0.48 5.30
C PHE A 58 -1.88 0.03 4.20
N HIS A 59 -0.72 -0.54 4.58
CA HIS A 59 0.29 -1.06 3.67
C HIS A 59 0.29 -2.60 3.58
N HIS A 60 -0.69 -3.28 4.17
CA HIS A 60 -0.77 -4.74 4.13
C HIS A 60 -1.46 -5.22 2.85
N GLN A 61 -0.70 -5.78 1.91
CA GLN A 61 -1.23 -6.26 0.63
C GLN A 61 -2.35 -7.30 0.80
N GLY A 62 -2.29 -8.18 1.80
CA GLY A 62 -3.38 -9.13 2.07
C GLY A 62 -4.69 -8.46 2.50
N ILE A 63 -4.63 -7.33 3.22
CA ILE A 63 -5.82 -6.58 3.62
C ILE A 63 -6.37 -5.85 2.38
N ALA A 64 -5.48 -5.26 1.59
CA ALA A 64 -5.85 -4.61 0.34
C ALA A 64 -6.56 -5.58 -0.65
N ILE A 65 -6.02 -6.79 -0.82
CA ILE A 65 -6.64 -7.84 -1.64
C ILE A 65 -8.00 -8.26 -1.06
N LEU A 66 -8.09 -8.46 0.26
CA LEU A 66 -9.37 -8.79 0.89
C LEU A 66 -10.42 -7.71 0.65
N LEU A 67 -10.07 -6.43 0.81
CA LEU A 67 -10.98 -5.31 0.54
C LEU A 67 -11.40 -5.27 -0.93
N TYR A 68 -10.48 -5.47 -1.88
CA TYR A 68 -10.82 -5.56 -3.29
C TYR A 68 -11.81 -6.70 -3.58
N LEU A 69 -11.56 -7.91 -3.06
CA LEU A 69 -12.44 -9.07 -3.23
C LEU A 69 -13.81 -8.87 -2.58
N LEU A 70 -13.88 -8.25 -1.40
CA LEU A 70 -15.15 -7.87 -0.78
C LEU A 70 -15.89 -6.83 -1.63
N GLY A 71 -15.17 -5.89 -2.24
CA GLY A 71 -15.74 -4.92 -3.18
C GLY A 71 -16.32 -5.59 -4.42
N ILE A 72 -15.71 -6.66 -4.94
CA ILE A 72 -16.30 -7.48 -6.00
C ILE A 72 -17.56 -8.19 -5.48
N PHE A 73 -17.45 -8.90 -4.35
CA PHE A 73 -18.52 -9.71 -3.79
C PHE A 73 -19.79 -8.89 -3.50
N PHE A 74 -19.63 -7.66 -3.00
CA PHE A 74 -20.73 -6.74 -2.72
C PHE A 74 -21.07 -5.78 -3.89
N ALA A 75 -20.45 -5.95 -5.06
CA ALA A 75 -20.59 -5.03 -6.20
C ALA A 75 -20.37 -3.55 -5.83
N ASN A 76 -19.43 -3.27 -4.92
CA ASN A 76 -19.13 -1.93 -4.40
C ASN A 76 -17.84 -1.38 -5.01
N LEU A 77 -17.98 -0.43 -5.95
CA LEU A 77 -16.84 0.19 -6.66
C LEU A 77 -15.90 0.97 -5.73
N SER A 78 -16.42 1.65 -4.71
CA SER A 78 -15.60 2.40 -3.76
C SER A 78 -14.72 1.47 -2.91
N LEU A 79 -15.24 0.30 -2.54
CA LEU A 79 -14.50 -0.71 -1.80
C LEU A 79 -13.43 -1.40 -2.67
N GLN A 80 -13.74 -1.64 -3.96
CA GLN A 80 -12.75 -2.10 -4.94
C GLN A 80 -11.63 -1.07 -5.11
N LEU A 81 -11.99 0.21 -5.26
CA LEU A 81 -11.04 1.32 -5.37
C LEU A 81 -10.13 1.39 -4.13
N LEU A 82 -10.69 1.31 -2.93
CA LEU A 82 -9.91 1.30 -1.68
C LEU A 82 -8.89 0.16 -1.66
N GLY A 83 -9.31 -1.06 -2.01
CA GLY A 83 -8.42 -2.22 -2.08
C GLY A 83 -7.31 -2.03 -3.13
N ILE A 84 -7.65 -1.55 -4.33
CA ILE A 84 -6.69 -1.29 -5.40
C ILE A 84 -5.68 -0.21 -4.99
N ILE A 85 -6.12 0.88 -4.38
CA ILE A 85 -5.23 1.97 -3.92
C ILE A 85 -4.27 1.47 -2.85
N MET A 86 -4.76 0.77 -1.82
CA MET A 86 -3.90 0.22 -0.76
C MET A 86 -2.88 -0.78 -1.32
N PHE A 87 -3.31 -1.64 -2.25
CA PHE A 87 -2.45 -2.63 -2.88
C PHE A 87 -1.36 -1.96 -3.72
N SER A 88 -1.76 -1.01 -4.57
CA SER A 88 -0.88 -0.29 -5.47
C SER A 88 0.14 0.53 -4.69
N HIS A 89 -0.29 1.27 -3.65
CA HIS A 89 0.62 2.05 -2.82
C HIS A 89 1.63 1.16 -2.11
N SER A 90 1.19 0.06 -1.50
CA SER A 90 2.10 -0.88 -0.83
C SER A 90 3.13 -1.51 -1.79
N ALA A 91 2.73 -1.81 -3.03
CA ALA A 91 3.63 -2.31 -4.06
C ALA A 91 4.63 -1.24 -4.52
N MET A 92 4.15 -0.01 -4.76
CA MET A 92 4.99 1.15 -5.09
C MET A 92 6.04 1.41 -4.01
N ASP A 93 5.64 1.41 -2.75
CA ASP A 93 6.53 1.59 -1.60
C ASP A 93 7.67 0.57 -1.60
N ARG A 94 7.35 -0.71 -1.80
CA ARG A 94 8.36 -1.79 -1.83
C ARG A 94 9.28 -1.70 -3.02
N PHE A 95 8.80 -1.23 -4.17
CA PHE A 95 9.65 -0.92 -5.32
C PHE A 95 10.68 0.18 -4.98
N PHE A 96 10.27 1.23 -4.27
CA PHE A 96 11.18 2.29 -3.83
C PHE A 96 12.07 1.88 -2.65
N GLY A 97 11.80 0.73 -2.02
CA GLY A 97 12.57 0.20 -0.88
C GLY A 97 12.00 0.60 0.48
N TYR A 98 10.80 1.18 0.50
CA TYR A 98 9.96 1.26 1.69
C TYR A 98 9.29 -0.09 1.95
N GLY A 99 8.60 -0.22 3.08
CA GLY A 99 7.94 -1.47 3.43
C GLY A 99 7.34 -1.44 4.82
N LEU A 100 6.78 -2.57 5.23
CA LEU A 100 6.20 -2.73 6.56
C LEU A 100 7.20 -2.38 7.66
N LYS A 101 6.73 -1.58 8.60
CA LYS A 101 7.50 -0.96 9.67
C LYS A 101 7.62 -1.91 10.86
N LEU A 102 8.82 -1.94 11.43
CA LEU A 102 9.08 -2.61 12.69
C LEU A 102 8.71 -1.69 13.85
N ARG A 103 8.32 -2.27 14.99
CA ARG A 103 7.98 -1.52 16.22
C ARG A 103 9.16 -0.70 16.80
N LYS A 104 10.36 -0.85 16.24
CA LYS A 104 11.58 -0.10 16.58
C LYS A 104 11.50 1.37 16.12
N GLY A 105 10.73 1.68 15.08
CA GLY A 105 10.54 3.04 14.58
C GLY A 105 10.43 3.11 13.05
N PHE A 106 10.03 4.27 12.52
CA PHE A 106 9.67 4.47 11.12
C PHE A 106 10.76 4.12 10.10
N LYS A 107 12.04 4.25 10.47
CA LYS A 107 13.18 3.96 9.60
C LYS A 107 13.43 2.46 9.40
N PHE A 108 12.90 1.60 10.26
CA PHE A 108 13.18 0.18 10.25
C PHE A 108 12.05 -0.59 9.57
N THR A 109 12.37 -1.30 8.49
CA THR A 109 11.40 -2.09 7.73
C THR A 109 11.82 -3.55 7.63
N HIS A 110 10.90 -4.41 7.19
CA HIS A 110 11.22 -5.80 6.84
C HIS A 110 12.20 -5.94 5.66
N LEU A 111 12.39 -4.88 4.84
CA LEU A 111 13.36 -4.86 3.74
C LEU A 111 14.72 -4.28 4.14
N GLY A 112 14.85 -3.79 5.37
CA GLY A 112 16.05 -3.12 5.89
C GLY A 112 15.76 -1.72 6.43
N GLU A 113 16.83 -1.00 6.75
CA GLU A 113 16.75 0.38 7.24
C GLU A 113 16.73 1.36 6.06
N ILE A 114 15.81 2.31 6.08
CA ILE A 114 15.67 3.32 5.03
C ILE A 114 16.92 4.20 4.97
N GLY A 115 17.48 4.40 3.78
CA GLY A 115 18.68 5.21 3.55
C GLY A 115 20.01 4.45 3.67
N LYS A 116 19.96 3.11 3.77
CA LYS A 116 21.13 2.21 3.73
C LYS A 116 21.02 1.19 2.60
#